data_AF-A0AAN8ID64-F1
#
_entry.id   AF-A0AAN8ID64-F1
#
_cell.length_a   1.000
_cell.length_b   1.000
_cell.length_c   1.000
_cell.angle_alpha   90.00
_cell.angle_beta   90.00
_cell.angle_gamma   90.00
#
_symmetry.space_group_name_H-M   'P 1'
#
loop_
_entity.id
_entity.type
_entity.pdbx_description
1 polymer ?
#
loop_
_entity_poly.entity_id
_entity_poly.type
_entity_poly.pdbx_seq_one_letter_code
_entity_poly.pdbx_strand_id
1 'polypeptide(L)'
;MTDLLLDPAIRTWVFLPIVVITFMIGVLRHYVSLLLMSKKKVELENVADGQYLLRSRLLRENGRFLPRSSFNARRNFLSAEDHGYLSKAMQRPSKGPNPMDPSQMTEMLKGNMMNMIPMIVVGGWINWTFSGFVTTRVPFPLTLKFKAMLQRGVDLVSLDSAWVSSASWYFLCMFGLRSIYTLVLGEENSADQSKAMEDQMSGEAL
;
A
#
# COMPACT_ATOMS: atom_id res chain seq x y z
N MET A 1 20.80 -9.72 -32.17
CA MET A 1 20.88 -10.29 -30.81
C MET A 1 22.34 -10.27 -30.39
N THR A 2 22.79 -9.19 -29.77
CA THR A 2 24.13 -9.11 -29.20
C THR A 2 24.07 -9.65 -27.79
N ASP A 3 24.49 -10.89 -27.61
CA ASP A 3 24.71 -11.42 -26.26
C ASP A 3 25.92 -10.71 -25.68
N LEU A 4 25.67 -9.72 -24.82
CA LEU A 4 26.73 -9.14 -23.99
C LEU A 4 27.19 -10.22 -23.01
N LEU A 5 28.48 -10.48 -23.01
CA LEU A 5 29.12 -11.26 -21.97
C LEU A 5 29.35 -10.33 -20.77
N LEU A 6 28.58 -10.51 -19.70
CA LEU A 6 28.80 -9.80 -18.44
C LEU A 6 29.82 -10.54 -17.60
N ASP A 7 30.59 -9.76 -16.84
CA ASP A 7 31.50 -10.30 -15.84
C ASP A 7 30.70 -11.12 -14.80
N PRO A 8 31.03 -12.41 -14.58
CA PRO A 8 30.43 -13.23 -13.54
C PRO A 8 30.49 -12.61 -12.15
N ALA A 9 31.45 -11.73 -11.87
CA ALA A 9 31.55 -11.01 -10.59
C ALA A 9 30.33 -10.12 -10.31
N ILE A 10 29.69 -9.55 -11.34
CA ILE A 10 28.48 -8.70 -11.18
C ILE A 10 27.34 -9.51 -10.56
N ARG A 11 27.24 -10.81 -10.89
CA ARG A 11 26.21 -11.70 -10.34
C ARG A 11 26.40 -11.90 -8.82
N THR A 12 27.62 -12.11 -8.36
CA THR A 12 27.89 -12.37 -6.94
C THR A 12 27.95 -11.10 -6.10
N TRP A 13 28.44 -10.00 -6.65
CA TRP A 13 28.68 -8.76 -5.90
C TRP A 13 27.59 -7.71 -6.02
N VAL A 14 26.71 -7.81 -7.01
CA VAL A 14 25.64 -6.82 -7.23
C VAL A 14 24.28 -7.48 -7.23
N PHE A 15 24.07 -8.50 -8.06
CA PHE A 15 22.75 -9.11 -8.21
C PHE A 15 22.24 -9.75 -6.91
N LEU A 16 23.03 -10.65 -6.32
CA LEU A 16 22.63 -11.36 -5.09
C LEU A 16 22.57 -10.43 -3.87
N PRO A 17 23.52 -9.50 -3.64
CA PRO A 17 23.43 -8.55 -2.55
C PRO A 17 22.20 -7.64 -2.63
N ILE A 18 21.80 -7.17 -3.82
CA ILE A 18 20.58 -6.37 -3.97
C ILE A 18 19.33 -7.15 -3.52
N VAL A 19 19.24 -8.44 -3.86
CA VAL A 19 18.11 -9.30 -3.41
C VAL A 19 18.12 -9.47 -1.89
N VAL A 20 19.28 -9.69 -1.28
CA VAL A 20 19.39 -9.85 0.18
C VAL A 20 19.08 -8.55 0.91
N ILE A 21 19.61 -7.42 0.44
CA ILE A 21 19.38 -6.10 1.03
C ILE A 21 17.90 -5.72 0.92
N THR A 22 17.29 -5.91 -0.26
CA THR A 22 15.85 -5.63 -0.44
C THR A 22 15.00 -6.46 0.51
N PHE A 23 15.30 -7.76 0.63
CA PHE A 23 14.61 -8.66 1.55
C PHE A 23 14.73 -8.21 3.01
N MET A 24 15.95 -7.94 3.48
CA MET A 24 16.21 -7.53 4.85
C MET A 24 15.58 -6.18 5.20
N ILE A 25 15.62 -5.21 4.29
CA ILE A 25 14.98 -3.91 4.47
C ILE A 25 13.45 -4.06 4.52
N GLY A 26 12.88 -4.96 3.71
CA GLY A 26 11.46 -5.27 3.75
C GLY A 26 11.02 -5.81 5.11
N VAL A 27 11.79 -6.76 5.67
CA VAL A 27 11.55 -7.33 7.00
C VAL A 27 11.72 -6.28 8.10
N LEU A 28 12.81 -5.51 8.06
CA LEU A 28 13.06 -4.44 9.03
C LEU A 28 11.94 -3.41 9.02
N ARG A 29 11.48 -3.01 7.84
CA ARG A 29 10.34 -2.07 7.69
C ARG A 29 9.08 -2.62 8.34
N HIS A 30 8.77 -3.89 8.14
CA HIS A 30 7.59 -4.51 8.75
C HIS A 30 7.63 -4.40 10.28
N TYR A 31 8.77 -4.74 10.91
CA TYR A 31 8.92 -4.62 12.36
C TYR A 31 8.90 -3.17 12.85
N VAL A 32 9.55 -2.24 12.15
CA VAL A 32 9.49 -0.81 12.48
C VAL A 32 8.06 -0.28 12.38
N SER A 33 7.30 -0.72 11.36
CA SER A 33 5.90 -0.35 11.23
C SER A 33 5.05 -0.90 12.36
N LEU A 34 5.27 -2.14 12.80
CA LEU A 34 4.57 -2.71 13.97
C LEU A 34 4.89 -1.92 15.25
N LEU A 35 6.14 -1.52 15.44
CA LEU A 35 6.55 -0.71 16.60
C LEU A 35 5.94 0.70 16.59
N LEU A 36 5.73 1.27 15.40
CA LEU A 36 5.15 2.60 15.23
C LEU A 36 3.62 2.59 15.15
N MET A 37 2.98 1.43 15.04
CA MET A 37 1.52 1.30 15.11
C MET A 37 1.06 1.57 16.56
N SER A 38 0.80 2.84 16.85
CA SER A 38 0.12 3.24 18.08
C SER A 38 -1.38 2.97 17.94
N LYS A 39 -1.99 2.30 18.93
CA LYS A 39 -3.46 2.23 19.03
C LYS A 39 -3.99 3.62 19.32
N LYS A 40 -4.59 4.28 18.32
CA LYS A 40 -5.27 5.57 18.49
C LYS A 40 -6.36 5.40 19.54
N LYS A 41 -6.49 6.38 20.45
CA LYS A 41 -7.65 6.45 21.35
C LYS A 41 -8.86 6.76 20.48
N VAL A 42 -9.64 5.74 20.16
CA VAL A 42 -10.88 5.92 19.43
C VAL A 42 -11.86 6.60 20.38
N GLU A 43 -12.49 7.69 19.93
CA GLU A 43 -13.60 8.29 20.67
C GLU A 43 -14.73 7.25 20.77
N LEU A 44 -15.17 6.95 22.00
CA LEU A 44 -16.21 5.95 22.27
C LEU A 44 -17.49 6.23 21.50
N GLU A 45 -17.79 7.52 21.27
CA GLU A 45 -18.95 7.97 20.51
C GLU A 45 -18.90 7.53 19.03
N ASN A 46 -17.73 7.67 18.38
CA ASN A 46 -17.55 7.23 16.98
C ASN A 46 -17.65 5.70 16.84
N VAL A 47 -17.18 4.95 17.85
CA VAL A 47 -17.34 3.48 17.88
C VAL A 47 -18.80 3.10 18.02
N ALA A 48 -19.54 3.77 18.92
CA ALA A 48 -20.96 3.53 19.11
C ALA A 48 -21.73 3.80 17.81
N ASP A 49 -21.49 4.93 17.17
CA ASP A 49 -22.14 5.29 15.90
C ASP A 49 -21.84 4.28 14.79
N GLY A 50 -20.59 3.82 14.68
CA GLY A 50 -20.21 2.75 13.75
C GLY A 50 -20.96 1.43 14.00
N GLN A 51 -21.12 1.03 15.27
CA GLN A 51 -21.89 -0.16 15.62
C GLN A 51 -23.39 -0.01 15.32
N TYR A 52 -23.97 1.17 15.55
CA TYR A 52 -25.38 1.44 15.22
C TYR A 52 -25.62 1.44 13.70
N LEU A 53 -24.68 1.93 12.90
CA LEU A 53 -24.72 1.82 11.44
C LEU A 53 -24.65 0.36 10.98
N LEU A 54 -23.73 -0.44 11.54
CA LEU A 54 -23.63 -1.87 11.24
C LEU A 54 -24.92 -2.60 11.63
N ARG A 55 -25.49 -2.28 12.79
CA ARG A 55 -26.78 -2.82 13.25
C ARG A 55 -27.92 -2.45 12.30
N SER A 56 -27.93 -1.23 11.77
CA SER A 56 -28.92 -0.79 10.76
C SER A 56 -28.78 -1.59 9.46
N ARG A 57 -27.55 -1.80 8.98
CA ARG A 57 -27.25 -2.64 7.81
C ARG A 57 -27.75 -4.08 8.02
N LEU A 58 -27.39 -4.70 9.15
CA LEU A 58 -27.83 -6.05 9.49
C LEU A 58 -29.35 -6.15 9.61
N LEU A 59 -30.02 -5.12 10.14
CA LEU A 59 -31.49 -5.08 10.22
C LEU A 59 -32.12 -5.00 8.82
N ARG A 60 -31.51 -4.29 7.86
CA ARG A 60 -31.99 -4.21 6.47
C ARG A 60 -31.77 -5.50 5.71
N GLU A 61 -30.60 -6.12 5.85
CA GLU A 61 -30.22 -7.36 5.15
C GLU A 61 -30.94 -8.58 5.74
N ASN A 62 -30.93 -8.73 7.07
CA ASN A 62 -31.42 -9.91 7.79
C ASN A 62 -32.77 -9.67 8.52
N GLY A 63 -33.46 -8.56 8.24
CA GLY A 63 -34.73 -8.22 8.89
C GLY A 63 -35.87 -9.21 8.63
N ARG A 64 -35.73 -10.07 7.62
CA ARG A 64 -36.74 -11.08 7.22
C ARG A 64 -36.91 -12.21 8.23
N PHE A 65 -35.92 -12.43 9.10
CA PHE A 65 -35.97 -13.45 10.16
C PHE A 65 -36.69 -12.99 11.43
N LEU A 66 -37.05 -11.70 11.53
CA LEU A 66 -37.74 -11.15 12.69
C LEU A 66 -39.25 -11.06 12.48
N PRO A 67 -40.06 -11.23 13.54
CA PRO A 67 -41.48 -10.90 13.51
C PRO A 67 -41.70 -9.44 13.10
N ARG A 68 -42.76 -9.17 12.32
CA ARG A 68 -43.01 -7.83 11.76
C ARG A 68 -43.13 -6.73 12.83
N SER A 69 -43.69 -7.05 14.00
CA SER A 69 -43.77 -6.12 15.13
C SER A 69 -42.38 -5.73 15.66
N SER A 70 -41.48 -6.71 15.82
CA SER A 70 -40.11 -6.51 16.30
C SER A 70 -39.24 -5.76 15.29
N PHE A 71 -39.44 -6.03 14.00
CA PHE A 71 -38.76 -5.29 12.93
C PHE A 71 -39.15 -3.82 12.92
N ASN A 72 -40.46 -3.52 12.95
CA ASN A 72 -40.96 -2.15 12.94
C ASN A 72 -40.53 -1.36 14.19
N ALA A 73 -40.53 -1.99 15.38
CA ALA A 73 -40.05 -1.34 16.61
C ALA A 73 -38.57 -0.92 16.50
N ARG A 74 -37.70 -1.80 15.97
CA ARG A 74 -36.27 -1.52 15.78
C ARG A 74 -36.01 -0.50 14.67
N ARG A 75 -36.80 -0.55 13.59
CA ARG A 75 -36.78 0.45 12.51
C ARG A 75 -37.15 1.83 13.04
N ASN A 76 -38.21 1.93 13.83
CA ASN A 76 -38.65 3.20 14.41
C ASN A 76 -37.59 3.78 15.36
N PHE A 77 -36.99 2.96 16.22
CA PHE A 77 -35.91 3.40 17.10
C PHE A 77 -34.71 4.00 16.35
N LEU A 78 -34.36 3.44 15.18
CA LEU A 78 -33.23 3.90 14.38
C LEU A 78 -33.58 5.10 13.50
N SER A 79 -34.79 5.11 12.91
CA SER A 79 -35.17 5.97 11.78
C SER A 79 -36.25 7.01 12.10
N ALA A 80 -36.80 7.07 13.32
CA ALA A 80 -37.82 8.06 13.65
C ALA A 80 -37.29 9.50 13.47
N GLU A 81 -38.11 10.40 12.94
CA GLU A 81 -37.70 11.78 12.65
C GLU A 81 -37.40 12.57 13.93
N ASP A 82 -38.24 12.45 14.97
CA ASP A 82 -38.08 13.18 16.24
C ASP A 82 -37.10 12.53 17.24
N HIS A 83 -37.01 11.20 17.27
CA HIS A 83 -36.27 10.47 18.31
C HIS A 83 -35.34 9.37 17.78
N GLY A 84 -35.24 9.20 16.46
CA GLY A 84 -34.37 8.20 15.85
C GLY A 84 -32.92 8.49 16.16
N TYR A 85 -32.19 7.46 16.59
CA TYR A 85 -30.76 7.59 16.88
C TYR A 85 -29.97 8.12 15.67
N LEU A 86 -30.29 7.64 14.46
CA LEU A 86 -29.61 8.04 13.22
C LEU A 86 -30.01 9.45 12.78
N SER A 87 -31.29 9.83 12.95
CA SER A 87 -31.79 11.17 12.62
C SER A 87 -31.13 12.23 13.50
N LYS A 88 -31.00 11.95 14.81
CA LYS A 88 -30.26 12.81 15.75
C LYS A 88 -28.76 12.82 15.48
N ALA A 89 -28.18 11.70 15.07
CA ALA A 89 -26.77 11.63 14.67
C ALA A 89 -26.49 12.43 13.39
N MET A 90 -27.43 12.50 12.44
CA MET A 90 -27.32 13.25 11.19
C MET A 90 -27.44 14.77 11.39
N GLN A 91 -28.12 15.21 12.45
CA GLN A 91 -28.20 16.63 12.84
C GLN A 91 -26.96 17.12 13.60
N ARG A 92 -26.08 16.20 14.05
CA ARG A 92 -24.81 16.59 14.64
C ARG A 92 -23.94 17.21 13.54
N PRO A 93 -23.18 18.28 13.84
CA PRO A 93 -22.21 18.79 12.89
C PRO A 93 -21.29 17.64 12.52
N SER A 94 -21.20 17.36 11.22
CA SER A 94 -20.34 16.31 10.68
C SER A 94 -18.93 16.48 11.24
N LYS A 95 -18.59 15.66 12.24
CA LYS A 95 -17.24 15.15 12.44
C LYS A 95 -17.01 13.93 11.53
N GLY A 96 -17.70 13.87 10.39
CA GLY A 96 -17.29 13.03 9.28
C GLY A 96 -15.86 13.40 8.90
N PRO A 97 -15.13 12.49 8.23
CA PRO A 97 -13.72 12.69 7.91
C PRO A 97 -13.59 13.95 7.06
N ASN A 98 -13.32 15.09 7.70
CA ASN A 98 -13.07 16.33 7.00
C ASN A 98 -11.69 16.15 6.35
N PRO A 99 -11.58 16.17 5.02
CA PRO A 99 -10.29 16.10 4.33
C PRO A 99 -9.36 17.27 4.71
N MET A 100 -9.92 18.30 5.36
CA MET A 100 -9.24 19.48 5.86
C MET A 100 -8.79 19.38 7.33
N ASP A 101 -9.05 18.28 8.03
CA ASP A 101 -8.59 18.12 9.41
C ASP A 101 -7.09 17.74 9.39
N PRO A 102 -6.17 18.67 9.74
CA PRO A 102 -4.73 18.50 9.46
C PRO A 102 -4.15 17.27 10.15
N SER A 103 -4.76 16.85 11.25
CA SER A 103 -4.34 15.69 12.05
C SER A 103 -4.59 14.35 11.33
N GLN A 104 -5.74 14.18 10.66
CA GLN A 104 -6.09 12.92 9.97
C GLN A 104 -5.43 12.84 8.60
N MET A 105 -5.31 13.97 7.89
CA MET A 105 -4.51 14.05 6.66
C MET A 105 -3.04 13.73 6.96
N THR A 106 -2.50 14.22 8.08
CA THR A 106 -1.12 13.90 8.50
C THR A 106 -0.98 12.42 8.83
N GLU A 107 -1.97 11.77 9.42
CA GLU A 107 -1.93 10.32 9.69
C GLU A 107 -1.92 9.48 8.41
N MET A 108 -2.76 9.82 7.43
CA MET A 108 -2.79 9.15 6.12
C MET A 108 -1.50 9.42 5.34
N LEU A 109 -1.04 10.67 5.31
CA LEU A 109 0.19 11.08 4.67
C LEU A 109 1.40 10.40 5.33
N LYS A 110 1.43 10.29 6.65
CA LYS A 110 2.48 9.60 7.41
C LYS A 110 2.51 8.11 7.08
N GLY A 111 1.35 7.46 6.96
CA GLY A 111 1.26 6.07 6.49
C GLY A 111 1.84 5.89 5.08
N ASN A 112 1.45 6.76 4.14
CA ASN A 112 1.95 6.70 2.76
C ASN A 112 3.45 7.07 2.65
N MET A 113 3.89 8.11 3.36
CA MET A 113 5.29 8.53 3.42
C MET A 113 6.18 7.45 4.04
N MET A 114 5.74 6.78 5.11
CA MET A 114 6.52 5.71 5.72
C MET A 114 6.70 4.52 4.79
N ASN A 115 5.81 4.36 3.81
CA ASN A 115 5.93 3.35 2.75
C ASN A 115 6.81 3.83 1.58
N MET A 116 6.68 5.09 1.17
CA MET A 116 7.37 5.64 -0.01
C MET A 116 8.84 6.02 0.26
N ILE A 117 9.15 6.58 1.43
CA ILE A 117 10.49 7.09 1.75
C ILE A 117 11.54 5.97 1.68
N PRO A 118 11.36 4.79 2.32
CA PRO A 118 12.35 3.72 2.25
C PRO A 118 12.60 3.27 0.81
N MET A 119 11.54 3.22 -0.02
CA MET A 119 11.64 2.81 -1.42
C MET A 119 12.53 3.76 -2.23
N ILE A 120 12.30 5.07 -2.11
CA ILE A 120 13.05 6.09 -2.84
C ILE A 120 14.49 6.19 -2.33
N VAL A 121 14.69 6.20 -1.00
CA VAL A 121 16.02 6.36 -0.39
C VAL A 121 16.93 5.19 -0.78
N VAL A 122 16.44 3.95 -0.65
CA VAL A 122 17.24 2.76 -0.97
C VAL A 122 17.44 2.63 -2.48
N GLY A 123 16.44 2.95 -3.30
CA GLY A 123 16.59 2.97 -4.76
C GLY A 123 17.60 4.02 -5.23
N GLY A 124 17.62 5.20 -4.60
CA GLY A 124 18.60 6.25 -4.82
C GLY A 124 20.01 5.82 -4.40
N TRP A 125 20.15 5.21 -3.22
CA TRP A 125 21.43 4.71 -2.72
C TRP A 125 22.00 3.59 -3.61
N ILE A 126 21.17 2.67 -4.09
CA ILE A 126 21.59 1.62 -5.04
C ILE A 126 22.00 2.24 -6.37
N ASN A 127 21.24 3.21 -6.87
CA ASN A 127 21.60 3.90 -8.10
C ASN A 127 22.94 4.65 -7.97
N TRP A 128 23.23 5.27 -6.83
CA TRP A 128 24.51 5.93 -6.57
C TRP A 128 25.67 4.92 -6.46
N THR A 129 25.50 3.86 -5.66
CA THR A 129 26.55 2.88 -5.35
C THR A 129 26.86 1.94 -6.54
N PHE A 130 25.84 1.59 -7.31
CA PHE A 130 25.93 0.63 -8.40
C PHE A 130 25.53 1.27 -9.75
N SER A 131 26.05 2.47 -10.04
CA SER A 131 25.90 3.13 -11.34
C SER A 131 26.98 2.71 -12.34
N GLY A 132 26.75 2.95 -13.63
CA GLY A 132 27.77 2.80 -14.68
C GLY A 132 27.85 1.44 -15.36
N PHE A 133 27.04 0.46 -14.96
CA PHE A 133 27.03 -0.86 -15.58
C PHE A 133 25.63 -1.48 -15.66
N VAL A 134 25.49 -2.49 -16.51
CA VAL A 134 24.26 -3.27 -16.71
C VAL A 134 24.25 -4.45 -15.74
N THR A 135 23.12 -4.74 -15.10
CA THR A 135 23.03 -5.80 -14.09
C THR A 135 22.54 -7.12 -14.67
N THR A 136 21.42 -7.11 -15.40
CA THR A 136 20.83 -8.33 -15.95
C THR A 136 20.01 -8.04 -17.21
N ARG A 137 19.66 -9.11 -17.93
CA ARG A 137 18.74 -9.06 -19.07
C ARG A 137 17.42 -9.70 -18.66
N VAL A 138 16.35 -8.99 -18.94
CA VAL A 138 14.99 -9.45 -18.69
C VAL A 138 14.52 -10.31 -19.89
N PRO A 139 13.82 -11.44 -19.67
CA PRO A 139 13.45 -12.38 -20.74
C PRO A 139 12.24 -11.94 -21.58
N PHE A 140 11.70 -10.75 -21.35
CA PHE A 140 10.56 -10.21 -22.08
C PHE A 140 10.88 -8.87 -22.75
N PRO A 141 10.32 -8.58 -23.94
CA PRO A 141 10.58 -7.35 -24.66
C PRO A 141 9.95 -6.15 -23.94
N LEU A 142 10.74 -5.10 -23.72
CA LEU A 142 10.33 -3.87 -23.06
C LEU A 142 10.21 -2.73 -24.07
N THR A 143 9.17 -1.90 -23.97
CA THR A 143 9.01 -0.75 -24.88
C THR A 143 10.09 0.31 -24.65
N LEU A 144 10.53 0.98 -25.72
CA LEU A 144 11.56 2.02 -25.71
C LEU A 144 11.31 3.18 -24.71
N LYS A 145 10.05 3.47 -24.38
CA LYS A 145 9.70 4.51 -23.40
C LYS A 145 10.21 4.20 -21.98
N PHE A 146 10.32 2.91 -21.62
CA PHE A 146 10.86 2.50 -20.32
C PHE A 146 12.39 2.54 -20.29
N LYS A 147 13.06 2.72 -21.42
CA LYS A 147 14.53 2.69 -21.52
C LYS A 147 15.19 3.74 -20.63
N ALA A 148 14.72 4.98 -20.67
CA ALA A 148 15.27 6.08 -19.86
C ALA A 148 15.14 5.82 -18.34
N MET A 149 14.09 5.12 -17.93
CA MET A 149 13.90 4.72 -16.54
C MET A 149 14.76 3.51 -16.18
N LEU A 150 14.81 2.51 -17.07
CA LEU A 150 15.43 1.22 -16.77
C LEU A 150 16.96 1.23 -16.86
N GLN A 151 17.51 2.12 -17.69
CA GLN A 151 18.94 2.26 -17.95
C GLN A 151 19.52 3.53 -17.32
N ARG A 152 18.88 4.05 -16.27
CA ARG A 152 19.37 5.22 -15.55
C ARG A 152 20.77 4.95 -14.99
N GLY A 153 21.77 5.66 -15.50
CA GLY A 153 23.18 5.48 -15.16
C GLY A 153 23.98 4.61 -16.16
N VAL A 154 23.43 4.34 -17.35
CA VAL A 154 24.14 3.69 -18.48
C VAL A 154 23.98 4.56 -19.72
N ASP A 155 25.08 5.12 -20.24
CA ASP A 155 25.06 6.09 -21.36
C ASP A 155 25.03 5.44 -22.76
N LEU A 156 24.58 4.19 -22.87
CA LEU A 156 24.53 3.46 -24.15
C LEU A 156 23.15 3.56 -24.83
N VAL A 157 22.99 4.57 -25.68
CA VAL A 157 21.76 4.84 -26.44
C VAL A 157 21.40 3.73 -27.44
N SER A 158 22.37 2.91 -27.87
CA SER A 158 22.15 1.79 -28.80
C SER A 158 21.81 0.45 -28.11
N LEU A 159 21.86 0.38 -26.78
CA LEU A 159 21.62 -0.86 -26.04
C LEU A 159 20.14 -1.26 -26.08
N ASP A 160 19.85 -2.56 -26.19
CA ASP A 160 18.47 -3.06 -26.15
C ASP A 160 17.79 -2.75 -24.80
N SER A 161 16.48 -2.45 -24.82
CA SER A 161 15.71 -2.08 -23.62
C SER A 161 15.53 -3.24 -22.63
N ALA A 162 15.81 -4.47 -23.05
CA ALA A 162 15.80 -5.66 -22.20
C ALA A 162 16.93 -5.66 -21.14
N TRP A 163 17.99 -4.86 -21.36
CA TRP A 163 19.09 -4.70 -20.42
C TRP A 163 18.74 -3.68 -19.34
N VAL A 164 18.81 -4.11 -18.08
CA VAL A 164 18.39 -3.30 -16.95
C VAL A 164 19.56 -2.93 -16.03
N SER A 165 19.50 -1.71 -15.50
CA SER A 165 20.42 -1.22 -14.46
C SER A 165 20.13 -1.85 -13.09
N SER A 166 21.04 -1.61 -12.14
CA SER A 166 20.94 -2.04 -10.74
C SER A 166 19.69 -1.48 -10.03
N ALA A 167 19.32 -0.22 -10.32
CA ALA A 167 18.15 0.42 -9.74
C ALA A 167 16.84 -0.23 -10.21
N SER A 168 16.78 -0.61 -11.49
CA SER A 168 15.66 -1.33 -12.06
C SER A 168 15.54 -2.74 -11.52
N TRP A 169 16.68 -3.41 -11.32
CA TRP A 169 16.72 -4.72 -10.67
C TRP A 169 16.20 -4.64 -9.22
N TYR A 170 16.56 -3.59 -8.49
CA TYR A 170 16.01 -3.30 -7.16
C TYR A 170 14.49 -3.14 -7.17
N PHE A 171 13.93 -2.34 -8.10
CA PHE A 171 12.48 -2.18 -8.20
C PHE A 171 11.78 -3.50 -8.55
N LEU A 172 12.38 -4.30 -9.44
CA LEU A 172 11.86 -5.64 -9.77
C LEU A 172 11.86 -6.55 -8.52
N CYS A 173 12.95 -6.58 -7.76
CA CYS A 173 13.02 -7.31 -6.50
C CYS A 173 11.98 -6.83 -5.49
N MET A 174 11.80 -5.52 -5.34
CA MET A 174 10.81 -4.97 -4.43
C MET A 174 9.38 -5.44 -4.75
N PHE A 175 8.98 -5.36 -6.01
CA PHE A 175 7.64 -5.77 -6.43
C PHE A 175 7.45 -7.29 -6.37
N GLY A 176 8.49 -8.07 -6.71
CA GLY A 176 8.45 -9.53 -6.72
C GLY A 176 8.52 -10.18 -5.33
N LEU A 177 9.32 -9.63 -4.42
CA LEU A 177 9.51 -10.18 -3.06
C LEU A 177 8.27 -10.00 -2.17
N ARG A 178 7.28 -9.25 -2.61
CA ARG A 178 6.05 -8.98 -1.85
C ARG A 178 5.29 -10.25 -1.45
N SER A 179 5.06 -11.15 -2.39
CA SER A 179 4.40 -12.44 -2.14
C SER A 179 5.20 -13.31 -1.15
N ILE A 180 6.52 -13.19 -1.21
CA ILE A 180 7.41 -13.88 -0.28
C ILE A 180 7.31 -13.28 1.12
N TYR A 181 7.20 -11.95 1.25
CA TYR A 181 6.97 -11.32 2.55
C TYR A 181 5.64 -11.76 3.18
N THR A 182 4.55 -11.88 2.41
CA THR A 182 3.28 -12.39 2.94
C THR A 182 3.39 -13.84 3.41
N LEU A 183 4.20 -14.65 2.73
CA LEU A 183 4.40 -16.05 3.10
C LEU A 183 5.28 -16.20 4.36
N VAL A 184 6.28 -15.33 4.54
CA VAL A 184 7.21 -15.37 5.67
C VAL A 184 6.65 -14.67 6.92
N LEU A 185 5.92 -13.57 6.74
CA LEU A 185 5.44 -12.70 7.83
C LEU A 185 3.94 -12.89 8.16
N GLY A 186 3.19 -13.61 7.32
CA GLY A 186 1.76 -13.88 7.54
C GLY A 186 0.81 -12.75 7.09
N GLU A 187 -0.49 -12.89 7.39
CA GLU A 187 -1.57 -12.00 6.93
C GLU A 187 -1.54 -10.58 7.53
N GLU A 188 -0.80 -10.36 8.62
CA GLU A 188 -0.58 -9.01 9.20
C GLU A 188 0.58 -8.26 8.55
N ASN A 189 0.88 -8.55 7.28
CA ASN A 189 1.94 -7.87 6.58
C ASN A 189 1.56 -6.41 6.30
N SER A 190 1.89 -5.52 7.23
CA SER A 190 1.86 -4.05 7.05
C SER A 190 2.75 -3.57 5.89
N ALA A 191 3.59 -4.46 5.33
CA ALA A 191 4.37 -4.18 4.14
C ALA A 191 3.56 -4.28 2.83
N ASP A 192 2.32 -4.79 2.87
CA ASP A 192 1.52 -5.10 1.68
C ASP A 192 0.90 -3.85 1.04
N GLN A 193 1.49 -3.39 -0.07
CA GLN A 193 1.16 -2.11 -0.72
C GLN A 193 -0.10 -2.12 -1.61
N SER A 194 -0.67 -3.28 -2.00
CA SER A 194 -1.85 -3.27 -2.89
C SER A 194 -3.02 -2.61 -2.22
N LYS A 195 -3.31 -2.93 -0.95
CA LYS A 195 -4.53 -2.42 -0.30
C LYS A 195 -4.53 -0.89 -0.28
N ALA A 196 -3.41 -0.26 0.09
CA ALA A 196 -3.32 1.19 0.13
C ALA A 196 -3.35 1.86 -1.26
N MET A 197 -2.78 1.22 -2.30
CA MET A 197 -2.73 1.78 -3.65
C MET A 197 -4.03 1.52 -4.44
N GLU A 198 -4.68 0.39 -4.18
CA GLU A 198 -6.01 0.01 -4.69
C GLU A 198 -7.11 0.86 -4.04
N ASP A 199 -6.99 1.17 -2.75
CA ASP A 199 -7.87 2.12 -2.06
C ASP A 199 -7.73 3.56 -2.61
N GLN A 200 -6.53 3.96 -3.05
CA GLN A 200 -6.33 5.27 -3.69
C GLN A 200 -6.90 5.34 -5.11
N MET A 201 -6.76 4.28 -5.91
CA MET A 201 -7.30 4.26 -7.29
C MET A 201 -8.82 4.03 -7.32
N SER A 202 -9.38 3.33 -6.34
CA SER A 202 -10.84 3.16 -6.23
C SER A 202 -11.55 4.40 -5.68
N GLY A 203 -10.86 5.25 -4.92
CA GLY A 203 -11.38 6.52 -4.41
C GLY A 203 -11.57 7.63 -5.45
N GLU A 204 -10.98 7.52 -6.64
CA GLU A 204 -11.19 8.45 -7.77
C GLU A 204 -12.33 8.01 -8.73
N ALA A 205 -12.95 6.85 -8.48
CA ALA A 205 -13.98 6.27 -9.36
C ALA A 205 -15.42 6.35 -8.81
N LEU A 206 -15.67 7.16 -7.77
CA LEU A 206 -17.00 7.47 -7.21
C LEU A 206 -17.20 8.98 -7.10
#